data_AF-A0A1X0XPR1-F1
#
_entry.id   AF-A0A1X0XPR1-F1
#
_cell.length_a   1.000
_cell.length_b   1.000
_cell.length_c   1.000
_cell.angle_alpha   90.00
_cell.angle_beta   90.00
_cell.angle_gamma   90.00
#
_symmetry.space_group_name_H-M   'P 1'
#
loop_
_entity.id
_entity.type
_entity.pdbx_description
1 polymer ?
#
loop_
_entity_poly.entity_id
_entity_poly.type
_entity_poly.pdbx_seq_one_letter_code
_entity_poly.pdbx_strand_id
1 'polypeptide(L)'
;MPDWTYVPLRRPAALLLGERLSQVWALRLLAALIRYTGGRRWIPLVFDHPAVPAQWAGRFGASVPPRIAWEAIAVLPVQGASVIEINPVGVDDVATVRRAAAGRRCRVTVVADNAQTCAAIAGDVDAVSVGDPDGPVVRLSGADLAPAVSALTDASTTVLARPSVLLEAGPGWFNRVIEAATPTSPVPSSRCSLAAGPRRWPDWFWASLTGLGLIVAGLGAGVVALGPVLLGYDRAYLGATVADLHRLNPHLVGFLQHDRITMAANMIGIGILYLGVAAAMRQGYRWARRVLLISGVVVFGSYFYFLGTGGFVEPLHTVVVVVLFPTLVMAVCRRATGAHWAPVVEGPEAQRRRALFGQLLMVGVGAGLTVAGVVISVVGFTSVFVPTDLGFMGTCAHHLQAADAHLLPFIAHDRAGFGGALIGAGLAVLLISTWGWRRGQRAVWWTLLLGCACATAPVLIVHFAIGYTDFMHLLPVYVLVAAASVALALSKSYLTARQDLESTNPVEGTARSRKGVAG
;
A
#
# COMPACT_ATOMS: atom_id res chain seq x y z
N MET A 1 2.63 13.95 -4.93
CA MET A 1 2.31 12.76 -5.75
C MET A 1 3.27 11.68 -5.33
N PRO A 2 2.86 10.43 -5.10
CA PRO A 2 3.82 9.37 -4.81
C PRO A 2 4.66 9.03 -6.05
N ASP A 3 5.83 8.46 -5.85
CA ASP A 3 6.79 8.18 -6.94
C ASP A 3 6.23 7.25 -8.02
N TRP A 4 5.40 6.28 -7.63
CA TRP A 4 4.74 5.36 -8.55
C TRP A 4 3.68 6.04 -9.43
N THR A 5 3.24 7.24 -9.08
CA THR A 5 2.43 8.07 -9.98
C THR A 5 3.34 9.02 -10.78
N TYR A 6 4.24 9.73 -10.09
CA TYR A 6 5.07 10.77 -10.70
C TYR A 6 5.97 10.21 -11.80
N VAL A 7 6.78 9.19 -11.50
CA VAL A 7 7.80 8.70 -12.44
C VAL A 7 7.18 8.06 -13.69
N PRO A 8 6.17 7.16 -13.58
CA PRO A 8 5.54 6.58 -14.76
C PRO A 8 4.80 7.59 -15.64
N LEU A 9 4.12 8.57 -15.02
CA LEU A 9 3.28 9.52 -15.74
C LEU A 9 4.01 10.79 -16.18
N ARG A 10 5.24 11.04 -15.70
CA ARG A 10 6.01 12.25 -16.04
C ARG A 10 6.16 12.44 -17.55
N ARG A 11 6.58 11.40 -18.27
CA ARG A 11 6.79 11.46 -19.73
C ARG A 11 5.48 11.64 -20.49
N PRO A 12 4.43 10.83 -20.27
CA PRO A 12 3.11 11.07 -20.87
C PRO A 12 2.58 12.48 -20.61
N ALA A 13 2.65 12.97 -19.36
CA ALA A 13 2.17 14.30 -19.02
C ALA A 13 3.00 15.41 -19.68
N ALA A 14 4.32 15.24 -19.79
CA ALA A 14 5.19 16.18 -20.47
C ALA A 14 4.93 16.22 -21.99
N LEU A 15 4.60 15.09 -22.61
CA LEU A 15 4.23 15.04 -24.03
C LEU A 15 2.91 15.76 -24.31
N LEU A 16 1.93 15.66 -23.39
CA LEU A 16 0.60 16.26 -23.55
C LEU A 16 0.55 17.74 -23.20
N LEU A 17 1.23 18.16 -22.13
CA LEU A 17 1.10 19.51 -21.54
C LEU A 17 2.39 20.33 -21.62
N GLY A 18 3.52 19.71 -21.96
CA GLY A 18 4.87 20.28 -21.78
C GLY A 18 5.43 20.01 -20.39
N GLU A 19 6.75 19.81 -20.30
CA GLU A 19 7.44 19.41 -19.06
C GLU A 19 7.26 20.44 -17.93
N ARG A 20 7.49 21.73 -18.22
CA ARG A 20 7.38 22.78 -17.19
C ARG A 20 5.94 22.98 -16.72
N LEU A 21 4.98 22.95 -17.64
CA LEU A 21 3.57 23.12 -17.32
C LEU A 21 3.06 21.93 -16.49
N SER A 22 3.34 20.70 -16.90
CA SER A 22 2.92 19.51 -16.15
C SER A 22 3.42 19.52 -14.69
N GLN A 23 4.68 19.91 -14.46
CA GLN A 23 5.27 20.02 -13.11
C GLN A 23 4.57 21.09 -12.27
N VAL A 24 4.35 22.28 -12.82
CA VAL A 24 3.69 23.40 -12.10
C VAL A 24 2.23 23.07 -11.82
N TRP A 25 1.51 22.49 -12.79
CA TRP A 25 0.12 22.07 -12.60
C TRP A 25 -0.03 20.99 -11.55
N ALA A 26 0.84 19.97 -11.54
CA ALA A 26 0.84 18.94 -10.51
C ALA A 26 1.05 19.53 -9.11
N LEU A 27 1.99 20.48 -8.99
CA LEU A 27 2.29 21.15 -7.73
C LEU A 27 1.12 22.04 -7.28
N ARG A 28 0.50 22.80 -8.19
CA ARG A 28 -0.68 23.65 -7.92
C ARG A 28 -1.91 22.84 -7.52
N LEU A 29 -2.19 21.76 -8.23
CA LEU A 29 -3.30 20.85 -7.91
C LEU A 29 -3.13 20.29 -6.49
N LEU A 30 -1.92 19.82 -6.18
CA LEU A 30 -1.63 19.28 -4.85
C LEU A 30 -1.71 20.35 -3.76
N ALA A 31 -1.23 21.56 -4.04
CA ALA A 31 -1.36 22.70 -3.13
C ALA A 31 -2.84 23.06 -2.88
N ALA A 32 -3.67 23.03 -3.92
CA ALA A 32 -5.11 23.28 -3.81
C ALA A 32 -5.80 22.20 -2.95
N LEU A 33 -5.50 20.93 -3.18
CA LEU A 33 -6.01 19.83 -2.34
C LEU A 33 -5.58 20.01 -0.87
N ILE A 34 -4.34 20.39 -0.62
CA ILE A 34 -3.84 20.57 0.74
C ILE A 34 -4.52 21.75 1.45
N ARG A 35 -4.69 22.89 0.75
CA ARG A 35 -5.21 24.12 1.34
C ARG A 35 -6.73 24.12 1.49
N TYR A 36 -7.47 23.57 0.52
CA TYR A 36 -8.92 23.70 0.45
C TYR A 36 -9.69 22.45 0.88
N THR A 37 -9.14 21.25 0.71
CA THR A 37 -9.87 19.99 1.01
C THR A 37 -9.37 19.28 2.27
N GLY A 38 -8.60 19.98 3.11
CA GLY A 38 -7.99 19.40 4.30
C GLY A 38 -6.93 18.34 3.98
N GLY A 39 -6.38 18.31 2.75
CA GLY A 39 -5.34 17.39 2.28
C GLY A 39 -4.21 17.18 3.26
N ARG A 40 -3.86 18.22 4.03
CA ARG A 40 -2.83 18.15 5.05
C ARG A 40 -3.03 17.05 6.11
N ARG A 41 -4.27 16.72 6.48
CA ARG A 41 -4.55 15.70 7.53
C ARG A 41 -4.55 14.29 6.96
N TRP A 42 -5.12 14.10 5.76
CA TRP A 42 -5.35 12.76 5.21
C TRP A 42 -4.24 12.29 4.26
N ILE A 43 -3.51 13.18 3.58
CA ILE A 43 -2.42 12.78 2.67
C ILE A 43 -1.32 11.98 3.40
N PRO A 44 -0.81 12.40 4.58
CA PRO A 44 0.15 11.58 5.33
C PRO A 44 -0.41 10.22 5.74
N LEU A 45 -1.72 10.14 6.02
CA LEU A 45 -2.40 8.90 6.38
C LEU A 45 -2.49 7.95 5.17
N VAL A 46 -2.90 8.47 4.01
CA VAL A 46 -3.09 7.70 2.77
C VAL A 46 -1.77 7.19 2.21
N PHE A 47 -0.68 7.95 2.33
CA PHE A 47 0.63 7.53 1.82
C PHE A 47 1.56 6.92 2.88
N ASP A 48 1.08 6.79 4.12
CA ASP A 48 1.84 6.32 5.29
C ASP A 48 3.26 6.93 5.38
N HIS A 49 3.34 8.25 5.26
CA HIS A 49 4.62 8.95 5.34
C HIS A 49 5.22 8.81 6.76
N PRO A 50 6.51 8.43 6.89
CA PRO A 50 7.16 8.40 8.19
C PRO A 50 7.18 9.80 8.79
N ALA A 51 6.99 9.88 10.11
CA ALA A 51 7.11 11.14 10.81
C ALA A 51 8.56 11.63 10.74
N VAL A 52 8.74 12.92 10.47
CA VAL A 52 10.06 13.57 10.52
C VAL A 52 10.58 13.44 11.96
N PRO A 53 11.81 12.93 12.17
CA PRO A 53 12.41 12.88 13.49
C PRO A 53 12.42 14.26 14.15
N ALA A 54 12.11 14.35 15.44
CA ALA A 54 12.01 15.63 16.15
C ALA A 54 13.33 16.41 16.07
N GLN A 55 14.47 15.70 16.11
CA GLN A 55 15.79 16.31 15.96
C GLN A 55 16.05 16.92 14.58
N TRP A 56 15.23 16.63 13.56
CA TRP A 56 15.34 17.20 12.21
C TRP A 56 14.36 18.35 11.95
N ALA A 57 13.54 18.70 12.95
CA ALA A 57 12.59 19.79 12.81
C ALA A 57 13.31 21.12 12.53
N GLY A 58 12.95 21.77 11.41
CA GLY A 58 13.53 23.04 10.99
C GLY A 58 14.91 22.95 10.32
N ARG A 59 15.43 21.74 10.03
CA ARG A 59 16.76 21.55 9.39
C ARG A 59 16.81 20.53 8.25
N PHE A 60 15.69 19.88 7.92
CA PHE A 60 15.61 18.94 6.80
C PHE A 60 14.50 19.37 5.85
N GLY A 61 14.85 19.71 4.60
CA GLY A 61 13.91 20.46 3.79
C GLY A 61 14.28 20.62 2.32
N ALA A 62 13.77 21.67 1.71
CA ALA A 62 14.03 22.01 0.32
C ALA A 62 14.46 23.46 0.16
N SER A 63 15.28 23.73 -0.85
CA SER A 63 15.60 25.08 -1.33
C SER A 63 14.89 25.30 -2.67
N VAL A 64 14.05 26.34 -2.75
CA VAL A 64 13.18 26.58 -3.90
C VAL A 64 13.23 28.05 -4.35
N PRO A 65 13.02 28.36 -5.64
CA PRO A 65 12.96 29.73 -6.10
C PRO A 65 11.60 30.39 -5.75
N PRO A 66 11.53 31.74 -5.68
CA PRO A 66 10.33 32.50 -5.29
C PRO A 66 9.08 32.12 -6.06
N ARG A 67 9.22 31.90 -7.37
CA ARG A 67 8.12 31.56 -8.30
C ARG A 67 7.29 30.33 -7.94
N ILE A 68 7.80 29.40 -7.12
CA ILE A 68 7.08 28.20 -6.67
C ILE A 68 6.99 28.13 -5.13
N ALA A 69 7.41 29.17 -4.42
CA ALA A 69 7.48 29.17 -2.97
C ALA A 69 6.10 28.95 -2.33
N TRP A 70 5.06 29.57 -2.89
CA TRP A 70 3.69 29.47 -2.39
C TRP A 70 3.17 28.02 -2.38
N GLU A 71 3.38 27.29 -3.48
CA GLU A 71 2.98 25.89 -3.58
C GLU A 71 3.93 24.97 -2.80
N ALA A 72 5.23 25.22 -2.83
CA ALA A 72 6.22 24.41 -2.11
C ALA A 72 5.98 24.42 -0.58
N ILE A 73 5.69 25.58 0.00
CA ILE A 73 5.36 25.74 1.43
C ILE A 73 4.09 24.97 1.82
N ALA A 74 3.14 24.80 0.89
CA ALA A 74 1.96 23.98 1.14
C ALA A 74 2.25 22.48 1.03
N VAL A 75 2.99 22.09 -0.01
CA VAL A 75 3.10 20.70 -0.45
C VAL A 75 4.21 19.93 0.25
N LEU A 76 5.41 20.48 0.28
CA LEU A 76 6.61 19.75 0.71
C LEU A 76 6.59 19.36 2.20
N PRO A 77 5.97 20.14 3.13
CA PRO A 77 5.84 19.68 4.51
C PRO A 77 5.04 18.40 4.69
N VAL A 78 4.07 18.17 3.81
CA VAL A 78 3.29 16.93 3.82
C VAL A 78 4.14 15.74 3.35
N GLN A 79 5.21 15.97 2.59
CA GLN A 79 6.15 14.95 2.14
C GLN A 79 7.33 14.71 3.11
N GLY A 80 7.46 15.53 4.17
CA GLY A 80 8.52 15.39 5.18
C GLY A 80 9.51 16.55 5.25
N ALA A 81 9.34 17.62 4.47
CA ALA A 81 10.18 18.82 4.58
C ALA A 81 9.78 19.66 5.81
N SER A 82 10.67 19.79 6.79
CA SER A 82 10.44 20.59 8.00
C SER A 82 10.86 22.06 7.84
N VAL A 83 11.69 22.36 6.84
CA VAL A 83 12.12 23.72 6.48
C VAL A 83 12.04 23.95 4.97
N ILE A 84 11.71 25.16 4.55
CA ILE A 84 11.70 25.60 3.15
C ILE A 84 12.55 26.86 3.04
N GLU A 85 13.66 26.76 2.34
CA GLU A 85 14.47 27.92 1.98
C GLU A 85 13.97 28.49 0.63
N ILE A 86 13.74 29.80 0.58
CA ILE A 86 13.49 30.51 -0.68
C ILE A 86 14.80 31.16 -1.12
N ASN A 87 15.32 30.75 -2.27
CA ASN A 87 16.64 31.13 -2.74
C ASN A 87 16.74 31.08 -4.29
N PRO A 88 17.31 32.11 -4.95
CA PRO A 88 17.63 33.45 -4.42
C PRO A 88 16.39 34.35 -4.38
N VAL A 89 16.41 35.42 -3.58
CA VAL A 89 15.32 36.39 -3.46
C VAL A 89 15.82 37.80 -3.79
N GLY A 90 15.26 38.37 -4.86
CA GLY A 90 15.47 39.75 -5.26
C GLY A 90 14.44 40.71 -4.65
N VAL A 91 14.63 42.01 -4.89
CA VAL A 91 13.71 43.07 -4.42
C VAL A 91 12.29 42.86 -4.99
N ASP A 92 12.18 42.45 -6.25
CA ASP A 92 10.89 42.22 -6.93
C ASP A 92 10.13 41.00 -6.36
N ASP A 93 10.83 40.10 -5.67
CA ASP A 93 10.24 38.88 -5.12
C ASP A 93 9.60 39.10 -3.73
N VAL A 94 9.85 40.24 -3.08
CA VAL A 94 9.40 40.54 -1.70
C VAL A 94 7.90 40.27 -1.54
N ALA A 95 7.06 40.81 -2.43
CA ALA A 95 5.62 40.63 -2.35
C ALA A 95 5.20 39.15 -2.53
N THR A 96 5.90 38.43 -3.41
CA THR A 96 5.67 36.99 -3.66
C THR A 96 6.04 36.17 -2.43
N VAL A 97 7.18 36.46 -1.80
CA VAL A 97 7.66 35.79 -0.59
C VAL A 97 6.72 36.06 0.59
N ARG A 98 6.33 37.32 0.83
CA ARG A 98 5.35 37.68 1.87
C ARG A 98 4.06 36.91 1.74
N ARG A 99 3.53 36.85 0.51
CA ARG A 99 2.35 36.06 0.22
C ARG A 99 2.64 34.59 0.54
N ALA A 100 3.69 34.00 -0.02
CA ALA A 100 4.05 32.59 0.19
C ALA A 100 4.19 32.19 1.67
N ALA A 101 4.77 33.06 2.49
CA ALA A 101 5.01 32.83 3.91
C ALA A 101 3.76 33.10 4.79
N ALA A 102 2.72 33.76 4.26
CA ALA A 102 1.50 34.03 4.99
C ALA A 102 0.75 32.73 5.34
N GLY A 103 0.46 32.52 6.62
CA GLY A 103 -0.20 31.31 7.12
C GLY A 103 0.67 30.04 6.99
N ARG A 104 1.99 30.18 6.82
CA ARG A 104 2.93 29.05 6.81
C ARG A 104 2.84 28.26 8.10
N ARG A 105 3.19 26.98 8.03
CA ARG A 105 3.27 26.09 9.20
C ARG A 105 4.48 25.15 9.15
N CYS A 106 5.48 25.54 8.37
CA CYS A 106 6.83 25.01 8.39
C CYS A 106 7.77 26.20 8.53
N ARG A 107 9.02 25.93 8.93
CA ARG A 107 10.04 26.97 9.00
C ARG A 107 10.34 27.45 7.58
N VAL A 108 10.31 28.76 7.35
CA VAL A 108 10.66 29.39 6.08
C VAL A 108 11.89 30.27 6.29
N THR A 109 12.93 30.01 5.52
CA THR A 109 14.16 30.81 5.51
C THR A 109 14.34 31.43 4.13
N VAL A 110 15.02 32.57 4.06
CA VAL A 110 15.23 33.32 2.82
C VAL A 110 16.70 33.65 2.67
N VAL A 111 17.23 33.38 1.49
CA VAL A 111 18.54 33.88 1.04
C VAL A 111 18.30 34.99 0.04
N ALA A 112 18.60 36.23 0.43
CA ALA A 112 18.38 37.41 -0.39
C ALA A 112 19.69 37.95 -0.97
N ASP A 113 19.57 38.67 -2.08
CA ASP A 113 20.73 39.21 -2.80
C ASP A 113 21.39 40.38 -2.07
N ASN A 114 20.66 41.08 -1.20
CA ASN A 114 21.15 42.26 -0.49
C ASN A 114 20.43 42.49 0.86
N ALA A 115 21.05 43.31 1.71
CA ALA A 115 20.55 43.61 3.06
C ALA A 115 19.20 44.36 3.07
N GLN A 116 18.92 45.15 2.03
CA GLN A 116 17.64 45.87 1.91
C GLN A 116 16.47 44.90 1.72
N THR A 117 16.64 43.89 0.86
CA THR A 117 15.66 42.82 0.67
C THR A 117 15.49 42.00 1.95
N CYS A 118 16.58 41.70 2.68
CA CYS A 118 16.50 41.05 3.99
C CYS A 118 15.64 41.86 4.97
N ALA A 119 15.92 43.16 5.11
CA ALA A 119 15.17 44.05 6.01
C ALA A 119 13.68 44.13 5.63
N ALA A 120 13.38 44.12 4.33
CA ALA A 120 12.01 44.13 3.84
C ALA A 120 11.24 42.83 4.18
N ILE A 121 11.90 41.67 4.30
CA ILE A 121 11.23 40.36 4.47
C ILE A 121 11.37 39.81 5.90
N ALA A 122 12.29 40.36 6.72
CA ALA A 122 12.63 39.81 8.04
C ALA A 122 11.42 39.59 8.98
N GLY A 123 10.38 40.42 8.90
CA GLY A 123 9.16 40.27 9.71
C GLY A 123 8.18 39.19 9.20
N ASP A 124 8.36 38.72 7.96
CA ASP A 124 7.43 37.82 7.28
C ASP A 124 7.91 36.37 7.26
N VAL A 125 9.17 36.07 7.61
CA VAL A 125 9.78 34.73 7.57
C VAL A 125 10.54 34.42 8.86
N ASP A 126 11.05 33.19 9.03
CA ASP A 126 11.68 32.76 10.29
C ASP A 126 13.18 33.07 10.35
N ALA A 127 13.85 33.21 9.21
CA ALA A 127 15.23 33.69 9.13
C ALA A 127 15.53 34.27 7.74
N VAL A 128 16.39 35.29 7.68
CA VAL A 128 16.90 35.89 6.46
C VAL A 128 18.44 35.90 6.50
N SER A 129 19.09 35.65 5.37
CA SER A 129 20.54 35.83 5.21
C SER A 129 20.86 36.51 3.88
N VAL A 130 21.95 37.28 3.87
CA VAL A 130 22.58 37.76 2.63
C VAL A 130 23.65 36.75 2.25
N GLY A 131 23.45 36.03 1.15
CA GLY A 131 24.31 34.89 0.80
C GLY A 131 24.14 33.68 1.73
N ASP A 132 25.21 32.90 1.87
CA ASP A 132 25.16 31.68 2.69
C ASP A 132 24.95 32.00 4.18
N PRO A 133 24.05 31.29 4.88
CA PRO A 133 23.81 31.52 6.31
C PRO A 133 25.05 31.23 7.16
N ASP A 134 25.11 31.80 8.36
CA ASP A 134 26.22 31.61 9.33
C ASP A 134 26.36 30.14 9.81
N GLY A 135 25.38 29.28 9.55
CA GLY A 135 25.40 27.86 9.92
C GLY A 135 25.69 26.93 8.74
N PRO A 136 26.16 25.69 8.99
CA PRO A 136 26.44 24.74 7.92
C PRO A 136 25.14 24.33 7.19
N VAL A 137 24.99 24.80 5.95
CA VAL A 137 23.87 24.45 5.07
C VAL A 137 24.37 23.65 3.87
N VAL A 138 23.87 22.42 3.74
CA VAL A 138 24.17 21.54 2.61
C VAL A 138 22.99 21.55 1.65
N ARG A 139 23.19 22.16 0.47
CA ARG A 139 22.21 22.17 -0.62
C ARG A 139 22.52 21.06 -1.62
N LEU A 140 21.74 19.98 -1.56
CA LEU A 140 21.93 18.81 -2.39
C LEU A 140 21.36 19.04 -3.79
N SER A 141 22.12 18.63 -4.81
CA SER A 141 21.70 18.66 -6.21
C SER A 141 21.43 17.27 -6.79
N GLY A 142 22.00 16.21 -6.19
CA GLY A 142 21.86 14.82 -6.64
C GLY A 142 20.84 14.02 -5.83
N ALA A 143 20.28 12.97 -6.46
CA ALA A 143 19.22 12.12 -5.91
C ALA A 143 19.67 11.13 -4.81
N ASP A 144 20.97 10.93 -4.63
CA ASP A 144 21.50 9.95 -3.69
C ASP A 144 21.15 10.27 -2.23
N LEU A 145 20.86 9.23 -1.45
CA LEU A 145 20.43 9.36 -0.05
C LEU A 145 21.63 9.52 0.90
N ALA A 146 22.76 8.88 0.59
CA ALA A 146 23.91 8.80 1.50
C ALA A 146 24.45 10.17 1.94
N PRO A 147 24.60 11.17 1.04
CA PRO A 147 25.02 12.51 1.43
C PRO A 147 24.04 13.19 2.39
N ALA A 148 22.73 12.99 2.19
CA ALA A 148 21.70 13.55 3.06
C ALA A 148 21.73 12.91 4.45
N VAL A 149 21.79 11.59 4.51
CA VAL A 149 21.83 10.83 5.77
C VAL A 149 23.09 11.17 6.55
N SER A 150 24.24 11.21 5.89
CA SER A 150 25.53 11.59 6.50
C SER A 150 25.49 13.00 7.08
N ALA A 151 25.05 14.00 6.30
CA ALA A 151 24.97 15.39 6.76
C ALA A 151 23.98 15.58 7.94
N LEU A 152 22.92 14.77 8.02
CA LEU A 152 21.94 14.83 9.12
C LEU A 152 22.45 14.24 10.45
N THR A 153 23.59 13.53 10.45
CA THR A 153 24.22 13.02 11.68
C THR A 153 24.75 14.15 12.56
N ASP A 154 25.28 15.21 11.95
CA ASP A 154 25.63 16.44 12.65
C ASP A 154 24.35 17.21 13.01
N ALA A 155 24.17 17.50 14.29
CA ALA A 155 23.00 18.20 14.81
C ALA A 155 22.92 19.66 14.35
N SER A 156 24.04 20.27 13.97
CA SER A 156 24.13 21.68 13.55
C SER A 156 23.84 21.88 12.05
N THR A 157 23.95 20.83 11.25
CA THR A 157 23.84 20.90 9.79
C THR A 157 22.38 20.90 9.32
N THR A 158 22.07 21.85 8.42
CA THR A 158 20.79 21.93 7.69
C THR A 158 20.95 21.34 6.29
N VAL A 159 20.06 20.41 5.92
CA VAL A 159 20.08 19.71 4.63
C VAL A 159 18.87 20.11 3.80
N LEU A 160 19.14 20.66 2.61
CA LEU A 160 18.12 21.17 1.69
C LEU A 160 18.22 20.50 0.32
N ALA A 161 17.15 19.85 -0.11
CA ALA A 161 17.02 19.33 -1.47
C ALA A 161 16.71 20.48 -2.45
N ARG A 162 17.53 20.63 -3.50
CA ARG A 162 17.19 21.51 -4.63
C ARG A 162 16.08 20.89 -5.49
N PRO A 163 15.41 21.67 -6.36
CA PRO A 163 14.36 21.14 -7.22
C PRO A 163 14.87 20.01 -8.13
N SER A 164 16.15 20.02 -8.53
CA SER A 164 16.76 18.95 -9.33
C SER A 164 16.64 17.58 -8.67
N VAL A 165 16.85 17.49 -7.35
CA VAL A 165 16.73 16.26 -6.56
C VAL A 165 15.31 15.70 -6.67
N LEU A 166 14.30 16.55 -6.46
CA LEU A 166 12.89 16.13 -6.47
C LEU A 166 12.38 15.81 -7.88
N LEU A 167 12.92 16.48 -8.89
CA LEU A 167 12.58 16.20 -10.29
C LEU A 167 13.16 14.86 -10.76
N GLU A 168 14.36 14.52 -10.31
CA GLU A 168 15.04 13.26 -10.62
C GLU A 168 14.52 12.09 -9.78
N ALA A 169 14.58 12.21 -8.45
CA ALA A 169 14.28 11.15 -7.51
C ALA A 169 12.77 10.93 -7.29
N GLY A 170 11.97 11.97 -7.53
CA GLY A 170 10.58 12.06 -7.12
C GLY A 170 10.42 12.62 -5.70
N PRO A 171 9.23 13.12 -5.34
CA PRO A 171 8.96 13.72 -4.03
C PRO A 171 8.99 12.71 -2.87
N GLY A 172 8.91 11.39 -3.14
CA GLY A 172 9.11 10.35 -2.15
C GLY A 172 10.54 10.26 -1.59
N TRP A 173 11.48 11.05 -2.14
CA TRP A 173 12.85 11.15 -1.67
C TRP A 173 12.96 11.45 -0.17
N PHE A 174 12.17 12.39 0.36
CA PHE A 174 12.17 12.73 1.79
C PHE A 174 11.88 11.51 2.68
N ASN A 175 10.87 10.72 2.30
CA ASN A 175 10.50 9.51 3.04
C ASN A 175 11.61 8.47 3.01
N ARG A 176 12.31 8.33 1.88
CA ARG A 176 13.44 7.41 1.76
C ARG A 176 14.63 7.85 2.61
N VAL A 177 14.93 9.14 2.69
CA VAL A 177 15.97 9.66 3.60
C VAL A 177 15.60 9.41 5.06
N ILE A 178 14.36 9.68 5.46
CA ILE A 178 13.87 9.41 6.82
C ILE A 178 13.98 7.93 7.15
N GLU A 179 13.56 7.06 6.23
CA GLU A 179 13.63 5.62 6.42
C GLU A 179 15.08 5.11 6.49
N ALA A 180 15.96 5.62 5.63
CA ALA A 180 17.38 5.26 5.60
C ALA A 180 18.13 5.66 6.88
N ALA A 181 17.75 6.76 7.52
CA ALA A 181 18.35 7.20 8.77
C ALA A 181 17.65 6.64 10.03
N THR A 182 16.55 5.90 9.87
CA THR A 182 15.85 5.32 11.02
C THR A 182 16.72 4.25 11.66
N PRO A 183 17.05 4.34 12.96
CA PRO A 183 17.84 3.31 13.62
C PRO A 183 17.12 1.95 13.62
N THR A 184 17.81 0.92 13.16
CA THR A 184 17.30 -0.46 13.08
C THR A 184 18.11 -1.39 13.95
N SER A 185 17.48 -2.43 14.50
CA SER A 185 18.15 -3.52 15.22
C SER A 185 17.98 -4.85 14.50
N PRO A 186 18.82 -5.88 14.74
CA PRO A 186 18.60 -7.20 14.16
C PRO A 186 17.25 -7.78 14.59
N VAL A 187 16.60 -8.55 13.70
CA VAL A 187 15.33 -9.22 14.02
C VAL A 187 15.55 -10.20 15.19
N PRO A 188 14.78 -10.10 16.29
CA PRO A 188 14.89 -11.05 17.40
C PRO A 188 14.60 -12.49 16.96
N SER A 189 15.31 -13.46 17.57
CA SER A 189 15.07 -14.88 17.33
C SER A 189 13.66 -15.28 17.81
N SER A 190 12.97 -16.11 17.03
CA SER A 190 11.56 -16.49 17.30
C SER A 190 11.39 -17.21 18.64
N ARG A 191 12.42 -17.90 19.12
CA ARG A 191 12.41 -18.65 20.38
C ARG A 191 12.37 -17.75 21.62
N CYS A 192 12.95 -16.55 21.56
CA CYS A 192 12.92 -15.58 22.67
C CYS A 192 11.60 -14.81 22.78
N SER A 193 10.79 -14.76 21.71
CA SER A 193 9.62 -13.87 21.63
C SER A 193 8.31 -14.50 22.10
N LEU A 194 8.22 -15.83 22.18
CA LEU A 194 7.03 -16.55 22.64
C LEU A 194 7.16 -16.83 24.14
N ALA A 195 7.01 -15.77 24.95
CA ALA A 195 6.92 -15.91 26.41
C ALA A 195 5.72 -16.82 26.80
N ALA A 196 5.75 -17.36 28.03
CA ALA A 196 4.85 -18.38 28.56
C ALA A 196 3.37 -17.96 28.77
N GLY A 197 2.76 -17.25 27.81
CA GLY A 197 1.33 -16.96 27.82
C GLY A 197 0.84 -16.18 26.59
N PRO A 198 -0.38 -16.45 26.08
CA PRO A 198 -0.94 -15.77 24.91
C PRO A 198 -0.95 -14.25 25.03
N ARG A 199 -1.15 -13.72 26.24
CA ARG A 199 -1.13 -12.26 26.53
C ARG A 199 0.21 -11.59 26.25
N ARG A 200 1.31 -12.31 26.11
CA ARG A 200 2.65 -11.75 25.82
C ARG A 200 3.14 -12.02 24.40
N TRP A 201 2.38 -12.75 23.59
CA TRP A 201 2.78 -13.04 22.21
C TRP A 201 2.87 -11.76 21.36
N PRO A 202 3.84 -11.67 20.45
CA PRO A 202 4.03 -10.48 19.63
C PRO A 202 2.86 -10.28 18.66
N ASP A 203 2.67 -9.03 18.22
CA ASP A 203 1.59 -8.63 17.31
C ASP A 203 1.59 -9.43 15.99
N TRP A 204 2.77 -9.64 15.41
CA TRP A 204 2.93 -10.40 14.17
C TRP A 204 2.47 -11.87 14.31
N PHE A 205 2.56 -12.48 15.49
CA PHE A 205 2.14 -13.87 15.68
C PHE A 205 0.62 -14.00 15.59
N TRP A 206 -0.12 -13.06 16.19
CA TRP A 206 -1.57 -12.98 16.06
C TRP A 206 -2.01 -12.69 14.62
N ALA A 207 -1.27 -11.83 13.92
CA ALA A 207 -1.49 -11.61 12.49
C ALA A 207 -1.26 -12.90 11.68
N SER A 208 -0.23 -13.67 12.01
CA SER A 208 0.01 -14.98 11.37
C SER A 208 -1.13 -15.97 11.64
N LEU A 209 -1.65 -16.02 12.87
CA LEU A 209 -2.79 -16.87 13.22
C LEU A 209 -4.05 -16.46 12.45
N THR A 210 -4.29 -15.16 12.28
CA THR A 210 -5.41 -14.65 11.48
C THR A 210 -5.28 -15.13 10.02
N GLY A 211 -4.10 -14.96 9.41
CA GLY A 211 -3.85 -15.38 8.03
C GLY A 211 -3.94 -16.89 7.83
N LEU A 212 -3.34 -17.67 8.74
CA LEU A 212 -3.41 -19.13 8.69
C LEU A 212 -4.85 -19.63 8.89
N GLY A 213 -5.60 -19.01 9.80
CA GLY A 213 -7.00 -19.31 10.02
C GLY A 213 -7.85 -19.10 8.77
N LEU A 214 -7.63 -18.01 8.04
CA LEU A 214 -8.31 -17.78 6.75
C LEU A 214 -7.95 -18.80 5.69
N ILE A 215 -6.68 -19.25 5.63
CA ILE A 215 -6.27 -20.33 4.73
C ILE A 215 -6.99 -21.63 5.09
N VAL A 216 -7.01 -22.02 6.37
CA VAL A 216 -7.68 -23.24 6.82
C VAL A 216 -9.19 -23.18 6.56
N ALA A 217 -9.82 -22.04 6.85
CA ALA A 217 -11.23 -21.83 6.58
C ALA A 217 -11.53 -21.88 5.07
N GLY A 218 -10.71 -21.25 4.24
CA GLY A 218 -10.84 -21.31 2.78
C GLY A 218 -10.64 -22.72 2.22
N LEU A 219 -9.67 -23.48 2.72
CA LEU A 219 -9.50 -24.90 2.38
C LEU A 219 -10.72 -25.73 2.78
N GLY A 220 -11.27 -25.49 3.98
CA GLY A 220 -12.50 -26.14 4.45
C GLY A 220 -13.69 -25.83 3.53
N ALA A 221 -13.89 -24.56 3.17
CA ALA A 221 -14.93 -24.15 2.23
C ALA A 221 -14.74 -24.77 0.84
N GLY A 222 -13.49 -24.86 0.36
CA GLY A 222 -13.16 -25.54 -0.90
C GLY A 222 -13.49 -27.03 -0.88
N VAL A 223 -13.19 -27.74 0.22
CA VAL A 223 -13.58 -29.16 0.40
C VAL A 223 -15.10 -29.32 0.39
N VAL A 224 -15.82 -28.42 1.05
CA VAL A 224 -17.30 -28.43 1.04
C VAL A 224 -17.83 -28.22 -0.38
N ALA A 225 -17.27 -27.27 -1.12
CA ALA A 225 -17.69 -26.96 -2.49
C ALA A 225 -17.38 -28.10 -3.49
N LEU A 226 -16.25 -28.80 -3.32
CA LEU A 226 -15.87 -29.94 -4.16
C LEU A 226 -16.60 -31.24 -3.81
N GLY A 227 -17.00 -31.40 -2.54
CA GLY A 227 -17.60 -32.62 -2.03
C GLY A 227 -19.12 -32.49 -1.85
N PRO A 228 -19.62 -32.26 -0.61
CA PRO A 228 -21.04 -32.32 -0.30
C PRO A 228 -21.88 -31.23 -0.98
N VAL A 229 -21.26 -30.12 -1.41
CA VAL A 229 -21.88 -28.88 -1.93
C VAL A 229 -22.80 -28.18 -0.93
N LEU A 230 -23.71 -28.91 -0.27
CA LEU A 230 -24.62 -28.46 0.77
C LEU A 230 -24.33 -29.18 2.10
N LEU A 231 -24.11 -28.40 3.15
CA LEU A 231 -24.02 -28.91 4.52
C LEU A 231 -25.41 -29.23 5.10
N GLY A 232 -25.45 -29.82 6.29
CA GLY A 232 -26.72 -30.22 6.92
C GLY A 232 -27.68 -29.05 7.14
N TYR A 233 -27.15 -27.90 7.57
CA TYR A 233 -27.95 -26.68 7.74
C TYR A 233 -28.36 -26.03 6.41
N ASP A 234 -27.55 -26.14 5.35
CA ASP A 234 -27.91 -25.68 4.01
C ASP A 234 -29.17 -26.42 3.53
N ARG A 235 -29.14 -27.76 3.66
CA ARG A 235 -30.27 -28.62 3.32
C ARG A 235 -31.51 -28.34 4.17
N ALA A 236 -31.33 -28.08 5.46
CA ALA A 236 -32.43 -27.72 6.35
C ALA A 236 -33.07 -26.37 5.99
N TYR A 237 -32.25 -25.40 5.56
CA TYR A 237 -32.73 -24.09 5.13
C TYR A 237 -33.47 -24.15 3.80
N LEU A 238 -32.91 -24.84 2.81
CA LEU A 238 -33.52 -24.99 1.48
C LEU A 238 -34.69 -25.99 1.48
N GLY A 239 -34.73 -26.94 2.41
CA GLY A 239 -35.66 -28.07 2.35
C GLY A 239 -35.39 -29.01 1.17
N ALA A 240 -34.19 -28.93 0.56
CA ALA A 240 -33.82 -29.62 -0.67
C ALA A 240 -32.45 -30.29 -0.55
N THR A 241 -32.28 -31.40 -1.27
CA THR A 241 -30.98 -32.07 -1.44
C THR A 241 -30.25 -31.58 -2.69
N VAL A 242 -28.96 -31.92 -2.83
CA VAL A 242 -28.19 -31.63 -4.06
C VAL A 242 -28.86 -32.26 -5.29
N ALA A 243 -29.44 -33.45 -5.15
CA ALA A 243 -30.17 -34.11 -6.23
C ALA A 243 -31.46 -33.37 -6.61
N ASP A 244 -32.14 -32.75 -5.65
CA ASP A 244 -33.29 -31.88 -5.91
C ASP A 244 -32.87 -30.63 -6.69
N LEU A 245 -31.78 -29.97 -6.27
CA LEU A 245 -31.26 -28.81 -7.00
C LEU A 245 -30.83 -29.15 -8.42
N HIS A 246 -30.22 -30.31 -8.63
CA HIS A 246 -29.83 -30.77 -9.97
C HIS A 246 -31.05 -31.08 -10.85
N ARG A 247 -32.15 -31.59 -10.28
CA ARG A 247 -33.43 -31.76 -10.98
C ARG A 247 -34.09 -30.42 -11.32
N LEU A 248 -34.00 -29.45 -10.41
CA LEU A 248 -34.51 -28.10 -10.64
C LEU A 248 -33.78 -27.43 -11.82
N ASN A 249 -32.44 -27.51 -11.81
CA ASN A 249 -31.63 -27.06 -12.92
C ASN A 249 -30.26 -27.78 -12.91
N PRO A 250 -29.87 -28.46 -14.02
CA PRO A 250 -28.65 -29.25 -14.05
C PRO A 250 -27.37 -28.41 -13.85
N HIS A 251 -27.39 -27.12 -14.20
CA HIS A 251 -26.27 -26.20 -14.07
C HIS A 251 -26.22 -25.48 -12.71
N LEU A 252 -27.28 -25.51 -11.91
CA LEU A 252 -27.35 -24.80 -10.63
C LEU A 252 -26.31 -25.30 -9.63
N VAL A 253 -26.05 -26.61 -9.56
CA VAL A 253 -25.04 -27.15 -8.66
C VAL A 253 -23.64 -26.67 -9.06
N GLY A 254 -23.30 -26.71 -10.35
CA GLY A 254 -22.04 -26.16 -10.86
C GLY A 254 -21.92 -24.66 -10.59
N PHE A 255 -23.02 -23.93 -10.73
CA PHE A 255 -23.10 -22.52 -10.35
C PHE A 255 -22.85 -22.31 -8.84
N LEU A 256 -23.41 -23.10 -7.93
CA LEU A 256 -23.07 -22.96 -6.50
C LEU A 256 -21.59 -23.30 -6.23
N GLN A 257 -21.05 -24.28 -6.95
CA GLN A 257 -19.64 -24.66 -6.82
C GLN A 257 -18.68 -23.57 -7.27
N HIS A 258 -18.93 -22.87 -8.38
CA HIS A 258 -18.02 -21.81 -8.84
C HIS A 258 -17.96 -20.64 -7.86
N ASP A 259 -19.10 -20.20 -7.32
CA ASP A 259 -19.14 -19.10 -6.35
C ASP A 259 -18.40 -19.49 -5.06
N ARG A 260 -18.65 -20.69 -4.52
CA ARG A 260 -18.00 -21.17 -3.29
C ARG A 260 -16.51 -21.45 -3.46
N ILE A 261 -16.08 -22.02 -4.59
CA ILE A 261 -14.65 -22.22 -4.88
C ILE A 261 -13.96 -20.88 -5.07
N THR A 262 -14.63 -19.91 -5.71
CA THR A 262 -14.10 -18.56 -5.90
C THR A 262 -13.94 -17.84 -4.56
N MET A 263 -14.92 -17.95 -3.67
CA MET A 263 -14.83 -17.44 -2.30
C MET A 263 -13.72 -18.11 -1.51
N ALA A 264 -13.64 -19.44 -1.54
CA ALA A 264 -12.60 -20.23 -0.87
C ALA A 264 -11.18 -19.82 -1.34
N ALA A 265 -10.98 -19.69 -2.66
CA ALA A 265 -9.72 -19.24 -3.25
C ALA A 265 -9.35 -17.83 -2.78
N ASN A 266 -10.31 -16.91 -2.75
CA ASN A 266 -10.10 -15.55 -2.24
C ASN A 266 -9.71 -15.55 -0.76
N MET A 267 -10.35 -16.37 0.09
CA MET A 267 -9.99 -16.51 1.50
C MET A 267 -8.55 -17.01 1.69
N ILE A 268 -8.13 -18.00 0.91
CA ILE A 268 -6.75 -18.49 0.90
C ILE A 268 -5.80 -17.37 0.47
N GLY A 269 -6.14 -16.64 -0.60
CA GLY A 269 -5.38 -15.48 -1.07
C GLY A 269 -5.20 -14.41 0.01
N ILE A 270 -6.28 -13.98 0.68
CA ILE A 270 -6.23 -13.04 1.80
C ILE A 270 -5.35 -13.56 2.93
N GLY A 271 -5.49 -14.84 3.28
CA GLY A 271 -4.68 -15.45 4.33
C GLY A 271 -3.18 -15.40 4.01
N ILE A 272 -2.80 -15.67 2.76
CA ILE A 272 -1.40 -15.52 2.29
C ILE A 272 -0.95 -14.06 2.35
N LEU A 273 -1.80 -13.11 1.94
CA LEU A 273 -1.51 -11.68 2.06
C LEU A 273 -1.25 -11.31 3.53
N TYR A 274 -2.06 -11.82 4.46
CA TYR A 274 -1.92 -11.55 5.89
C TYR A 274 -0.69 -12.21 6.52
N LEU A 275 -0.27 -13.38 6.05
CA LEU A 275 1.02 -13.96 6.43
C LEU A 275 2.20 -13.08 5.99
N GLY A 276 2.13 -12.52 4.78
CA GLY A 276 3.11 -11.54 4.30
C GLY A 276 3.14 -10.26 5.13
N VAL A 277 1.97 -9.74 5.45
CA VAL A 277 1.80 -8.58 6.34
C VAL A 277 2.35 -8.88 7.73
N ALA A 278 2.10 -10.06 8.29
CA ALA A 278 2.68 -10.50 9.56
C ALA A 278 4.21 -10.53 9.50
N ALA A 279 4.81 -11.02 8.41
CA ALA A 279 6.26 -10.98 8.22
C ALA A 279 6.81 -9.55 8.16
N ALA A 280 6.06 -8.59 7.60
CA ALA A 280 6.41 -7.17 7.61
C ALA A 280 6.24 -6.54 9.01
N MET A 281 5.19 -6.91 9.76
CA MET A 281 5.01 -6.51 11.16
C MET A 281 6.16 -7.00 12.04
N ARG A 282 6.66 -8.22 11.81
CA ARG A 282 7.83 -8.76 12.51
C ARG A 282 9.11 -7.95 12.26
N GLN A 283 9.23 -7.33 11.09
CA GLN A 283 10.31 -6.40 10.75
C GLN A 283 10.09 -4.99 11.32
N GLY A 284 8.96 -4.72 11.97
CA GLY A 284 8.63 -3.41 12.54
C GLY A 284 8.03 -2.41 11.56
N TYR A 285 7.64 -2.84 10.36
CA TYR A 285 7.03 -1.95 9.38
C TYR A 285 5.65 -1.47 9.85
N ARG A 286 5.51 -0.15 10.03
CA ARG A 286 4.28 0.48 10.55
C ARG A 286 3.09 0.32 9.60
N TRP A 287 3.34 0.39 8.29
CA TRP A 287 2.32 0.22 7.26
C TRP A 287 1.61 -1.13 7.36
N ALA A 288 2.34 -2.19 7.72
CA ALA A 288 1.84 -3.56 7.73
C ALA A 288 0.62 -3.72 8.66
N ARG A 289 0.69 -3.14 9.85
CA ARG A 289 -0.45 -3.14 10.78
C ARG A 289 -1.66 -2.39 10.22
N ARG A 290 -1.45 -1.27 9.53
CA ARG A 290 -2.54 -0.49 8.93
C ARG A 290 -3.21 -1.27 7.80
N VAL A 291 -2.44 -1.98 6.98
CA VAL A 291 -2.98 -2.91 5.97
C VAL A 291 -3.90 -3.93 6.65
N LEU A 292 -3.39 -4.61 7.69
CA LEU A 292 -4.13 -5.63 8.39
C LEU A 292 -5.43 -5.08 9.00
N LEU A 293 -5.38 -3.91 9.63
CA LEU A 293 -6.55 -3.26 10.20
C LEU A 293 -7.58 -2.89 9.14
N ILE A 294 -7.17 -2.17 8.08
CA ILE A 294 -8.10 -1.64 7.07
C ILE A 294 -8.74 -2.78 6.28
N SER A 295 -7.92 -3.71 5.78
CA SER A 295 -8.42 -4.90 5.09
C SER A 295 -9.25 -5.78 6.04
N GLY A 296 -8.75 -6.05 7.24
CA GLY A 296 -9.39 -6.96 8.20
C GLY A 296 -10.74 -6.46 8.67
N VAL A 297 -10.88 -5.17 8.98
CA VAL A 297 -12.20 -4.61 9.35
C VAL A 297 -13.23 -4.79 8.23
N VAL A 298 -12.82 -4.70 6.97
CA VAL A 298 -13.73 -4.94 5.84
C VAL A 298 -14.04 -6.43 5.69
N VAL A 299 -13.03 -7.31 5.73
CA VAL A 299 -13.21 -8.78 5.60
C VAL A 299 -14.11 -9.34 6.70
N PHE A 300 -13.90 -8.93 7.95
CA PHE A 300 -14.73 -9.41 9.07
C PHE A 300 -16.03 -8.63 9.18
N GLY A 301 -16.04 -7.34 8.81
CA GLY A 301 -17.23 -6.51 8.81
C GLY A 301 -18.25 -6.93 7.75
N SER A 302 -17.82 -7.56 6.64
CA SER A 302 -18.74 -8.08 5.64
C SER A 302 -19.61 -9.23 6.17
N TYR A 303 -19.31 -9.81 7.34
CA TYR A 303 -20.22 -10.72 8.03
C TYR A 303 -21.62 -10.10 8.24
N PHE A 304 -21.69 -8.79 8.49
CA PHE A 304 -22.96 -8.09 8.65
C PHE A 304 -23.78 -8.00 7.36
N TYR A 305 -23.23 -8.37 6.20
CA TYR A 305 -24.01 -8.47 4.97
C TYR A 305 -25.11 -9.54 5.08
N PHE A 306 -24.92 -10.58 5.88
CA PHE A 306 -25.92 -11.64 6.07
C PHE A 306 -27.23 -11.14 6.71
N LEU A 307 -27.20 -9.99 7.40
CA LEU A 307 -28.42 -9.34 7.90
C LEU A 307 -29.28 -8.76 6.77
N GLY A 308 -28.67 -8.39 5.64
CA GLY A 308 -29.34 -7.77 4.50
C GLY A 308 -29.70 -8.73 3.36
N THR A 309 -29.19 -9.97 3.36
CA THR A 309 -29.42 -10.96 2.28
C THR A 309 -30.65 -11.84 2.48
N GLY A 310 -31.58 -11.44 3.35
CA GLY A 310 -32.86 -12.14 3.52
C GLY A 310 -32.87 -13.26 4.57
N GLY A 311 -31.96 -13.23 5.55
CA GLY A 311 -32.10 -14.01 6.79
C GLY A 311 -31.29 -15.31 6.88
N PHE A 312 -30.55 -15.70 5.83
CA PHE A 312 -29.64 -16.84 5.90
C PHE A 312 -28.32 -16.43 6.58
N VAL A 313 -28.23 -16.68 7.89
CA VAL A 313 -26.99 -16.52 8.65
C VAL A 313 -26.23 -17.83 8.63
N GLU A 314 -25.17 -17.88 7.83
CA GLU A 314 -24.41 -19.11 7.59
C GLU A 314 -23.59 -19.50 8.86
N PRO A 315 -23.83 -20.69 9.46
CA PRO A 315 -23.21 -21.07 10.72
C PRO A 315 -21.69 -21.24 10.68
N LEU A 316 -21.11 -21.75 9.60
CA LEU A 316 -19.67 -21.99 9.49
C LEU A 316 -18.88 -20.68 9.41
N HIS A 317 -19.35 -19.71 8.63
CA HIS A 317 -18.86 -18.35 8.54
C HIS A 317 -18.95 -17.66 9.90
N THR A 318 -20.06 -17.86 10.62
CA THR A 318 -20.21 -17.34 11.98
C THR A 318 -19.11 -17.87 12.90
N VAL A 319 -18.84 -19.19 12.85
CA VAL A 319 -17.75 -19.80 13.62
C VAL A 319 -16.38 -19.22 13.20
N VAL A 320 -16.11 -19.12 11.90
CA VAL A 320 -14.86 -18.55 11.37
C VAL A 320 -14.65 -17.12 11.87
N VAL A 321 -15.68 -16.28 11.83
CA VAL A 321 -15.62 -14.89 12.30
C VAL A 321 -15.39 -14.84 13.81
N VAL A 322 -16.18 -15.58 14.61
CA VAL A 322 -16.06 -15.60 16.08
C VAL A 322 -14.68 -16.08 16.53
N VAL A 323 -14.09 -17.05 15.83
CA VAL A 323 -12.77 -17.60 16.18
C VAL A 323 -11.63 -16.69 15.72
N LEU A 324 -11.70 -16.15 14.49
CA LEU A 324 -10.57 -15.41 13.91
C LEU A 324 -10.59 -13.91 14.20
N PHE A 325 -11.75 -13.29 14.40
CA PHE A 325 -11.84 -11.85 14.69
C PHE A 325 -11.07 -11.45 15.96
N PRO A 326 -11.12 -12.19 17.08
CA PRO A 326 -10.28 -11.89 18.25
C PRO A 326 -8.78 -11.92 17.91
N THR A 327 -8.34 -12.81 17.04
CA THR A 327 -6.93 -12.88 16.63
C THR A 327 -6.50 -11.65 15.82
N LEU A 328 -7.38 -11.12 14.97
CA LEU A 328 -7.18 -9.86 14.26
C LEU A 328 -7.07 -8.69 15.26
N VAL A 329 -7.99 -8.59 16.21
CA VAL A 329 -7.99 -7.54 17.24
C VAL A 329 -6.69 -7.58 18.03
N MET A 330 -6.25 -8.77 18.47
CA MET A 330 -4.99 -8.92 19.19
C MET A 330 -3.76 -8.58 18.34
N ALA A 331 -3.80 -8.78 17.02
CA ALA A 331 -2.73 -8.38 16.13
C ALA A 331 -2.61 -6.85 15.99
N VAL A 332 -3.74 -6.14 15.93
CA VAL A 332 -3.74 -4.69 15.69
C VAL A 332 -3.56 -3.89 16.97
N CYS A 333 -4.15 -4.33 18.10
CA CYS A 333 -4.15 -3.57 19.36
C CYS A 333 -2.83 -3.67 20.14
N ARG A 334 -1.94 -4.61 19.80
CA ARG A 334 -0.67 -4.82 20.53
C ARG A 334 0.39 -3.77 20.20
N ARG A 335 1.35 -3.61 21.11
CA ARG A 335 2.51 -2.73 20.92
C ARG A 335 3.27 -3.13 19.65
N ALA A 336 3.67 -2.12 18.87
CA ALA A 336 4.44 -2.34 17.65
C ALA A 336 5.82 -2.88 17.96
N THR A 337 6.22 -3.87 17.17
CA THR A 337 7.59 -4.32 17.10
C THR A 337 8.48 -3.16 16.62
N GLY A 338 9.67 -3.02 17.20
CA GLY A 338 10.66 -2.03 16.79
C GLY A 338 11.17 -2.26 15.37
N ALA A 339 11.84 -1.26 14.78
CA ALA A 339 12.37 -1.33 13.43
C ALA A 339 13.52 -2.36 13.33
N HIS A 340 13.36 -3.36 12.47
CA HIS A 340 14.35 -4.43 12.26
C HIS A 340 14.70 -4.70 10.79
N TRP A 341 14.41 -3.76 9.89
CA TRP A 341 14.78 -3.89 8.49
C TRP A 341 16.26 -3.62 8.27
N ALA A 342 16.80 -4.16 7.17
CA ALA A 342 18.18 -3.89 6.77
C ALA A 342 18.33 -2.47 6.22
N PRO A 343 19.56 -1.91 6.22
CA PRO A 343 19.83 -0.56 5.70
C PRO A 343 19.24 -0.33 4.31
N VAL A 344 18.64 0.84 4.10
CA VAL A 344 18.09 1.24 2.81
C VAL A 344 19.25 1.57 1.88
N VAL A 345 19.43 0.76 0.83
CA VAL A 345 20.46 0.96 -0.20
C VAL A 345 19.75 1.30 -1.50
N GLU A 346 20.13 2.43 -2.11
CA GLU A 346 19.67 2.77 -3.44
C GLU A 346 20.35 1.85 -4.47
N GLY A 347 19.57 1.42 -5.46
CA GLY A 347 20.08 0.57 -6.53
C GLY A 347 20.12 1.30 -7.87
N PRO A 348 20.38 0.57 -8.96
CA PRO A 348 20.33 1.15 -10.30
C PRO A 348 18.97 1.79 -10.59
N GLU A 349 18.98 3.07 -10.96
CA GLU A 349 17.76 3.86 -11.18
C GLU A 349 16.84 3.23 -12.25
N ALA A 350 17.41 2.58 -13.28
CA ALA A 350 16.64 1.88 -14.29
C ALA A 350 15.78 0.75 -13.70
N GLN A 351 16.27 0.02 -12.68
CA GLN A 351 15.51 -1.01 -11.98
C GLN A 351 14.38 -0.39 -11.16
N ARG A 352 14.65 0.72 -10.46
CA ARG A 352 13.63 1.44 -9.69
C ARG A 352 12.51 1.95 -10.59
N ARG A 353 12.84 2.60 -11.71
CA ARG A 353 11.85 3.11 -12.67
C ARG A 353 10.94 2.01 -13.21
N ARG A 354 11.50 0.86 -13.63
CA ARG A 354 10.70 -0.30 -14.06
C ARG A 354 9.78 -0.80 -12.94
N ALA A 355 10.32 -0.90 -11.72
CA ALA A 355 9.53 -1.34 -10.57
C ALA A 355 8.42 -0.37 -10.19
N LEU A 356 8.56 0.94 -10.43
CA LEU A 356 7.49 1.93 -10.20
C LEU A 356 6.34 1.79 -11.20
N PHE A 357 6.61 1.41 -12.45
CA PHE A 357 5.55 1.01 -13.39
C PHE A 357 4.83 -0.26 -12.89
N GLY A 358 5.58 -1.25 -12.41
CA GLY A 358 4.98 -2.43 -11.78
C GLY A 358 4.14 -2.07 -10.54
N GLN A 359 4.60 -1.12 -9.73
CA GLN A 359 3.87 -0.63 -8.56
C GLN A 359 2.55 0.03 -8.97
N LEU A 360 2.57 0.92 -9.98
CA LEU A 360 1.37 1.57 -10.50
C LEU A 360 0.33 0.54 -10.97
N LEU A 361 0.76 -0.47 -11.72
CA LEU A 361 -0.12 -1.55 -12.19
C LEU A 361 -0.70 -2.34 -11.01
N MET A 362 0.10 -2.69 -10.00
CA MET A 362 -0.40 -3.45 -8.85
C MET A 362 -1.33 -2.64 -7.94
N VAL A 363 -1.06 -1.33 -7.80
CA VAL A 363 -2.00 -0.39 -7.16
C VAL A 363 -3.32 -0.36 -7.93
N GLY A 364 -3.28 -0.31 -9.27
CA GLY A 364 -4.45 -0.42 -10.13
C GLY A 364 -5.21 -1.74 -9.96
N VAL A 365 -4.48 -2.86 -9.85
CA VAL A 365 -5.06 -4.18 -9.55
C VAL A 365 -5.81 -4.17 -8.22
N GLY A 366 -5.19 -3.70 -7.13
CA GLY A 366 -5.84 -3.63 -5.82
C GLY A 366 -7.08 -2.72 -5.83
N ALA A 367 -7.02 -1.58 -6.51
CA ALA A 367 -8.16 -0.69 -6.69
C ALA A 367 -9.29 -1.36 -7.50
N GLY A 368 -8.95 -2.02 -8.60
CA GLY A 368 -9.90 -2.75 -9.44
C GLY A 368 -10.59 -3.89 -8.69
N LEU A 369 -9.84 -4.68 -7.91
CA LEU A 369 -10.39 -5.71 -7.03
C LEU A 369 -11.36 -5.12 -6.00
N THR A 370 -11.01 -3.97 -5.41
CA THR A 370 -11.87 -3.28 -4.44
C THR A 370 -13.19 -2.86 -5.09
N VAL A 371 -13.13 -2.26 -6.29
CA VAL A 371 -14.32 -1.86 -7.05
C VAL A 371 -15.15 -3.07 -7.47
N ALA A 372 -14.51 -4.14 -7.94
CA ALA A 372 -15.18 -5.39 -8.30
C ALA A 372 -15.92 -6.00 -7.10
N GLY A 373 -15.28 -6.01 -5.92
CA GLY A 373 -15.92 -6.48 -4.68
C GLY A 373 -17.14 -5.64 -4.30
N VAL A 374 -17.08 -4.32 -4.47
CA VAL A 374 -18.24 -3.43 -4.26
C VAL A 374 -19.37 -3.77 -5.23
N VAL A 375 -19.06 -3.92 -6.52
CA VAL A 375 -20.07 -4.26 -7.55
C VAL A 375 -20.73 -5.61 -7.24
N ILE A 376 -19.94 -6.65 -6.93
CA ILE A 376 -20.45 -7.98 -6.59
C ILE A 376 -21.31 -7.93 -5.32
N SER A 377 -20.90 -7.15 -4.32
CA SER A 377 -21.71 -6.95 -3.10
C SER A 377 -23.05 -6.32 -3.44
N VAL A 378 -23.07 -5.27 -4.27
CA VAL A 378 -24.31 -4.61 -4.71
C VAL A 378 -25.20 -5.57 -5.49
N VAL A 379 -24.64 -6.38 -6.40
CA VAL A 379 -25.39 -7.42 -7.10
C VAL A 379 -26.01 -8.41 -6.11
N GLY A 380 -25.23 -8.88 -5.11
CA GLY A 380 -25.71 -9.79 -4.07
C GLY A 380 -26.89 -9.23 -3.25
N PHE A 381 -26.97 -7.92 -3.06
CA PHE A 381 -28.08 -7.26 -2.36
C PHE A 381 -29.27 -6.87 -3.24
N THR A 382 -29.12 -6.89 -4.57
CA THR A 382 -30.12 -6.34 -5.49
C THR A 382 -30.66 -7.40 -6.44
N SER A 383 -29.97 -7.64 -7.57
CA SER A 383 -30.44 -8.55 -8.61
C SER A 383 -30.10 -10.01 -8.33
N VAL A 384 -29.16 -10.29 -7.42
CA VAL A 384 -28.55 -11.60 -7.08
C VAL A 384 -27.80 -12.25 -8.24
N PHE A 385 -28.30 -12.14 -9.46
CA PHE A 385 -27.68 -12.67 -10.67
C PHE A 385 -27.25 -11.54 -11.60
N VAL A 386 -26.18 -11.78 -12.34
CA VAL A 386 -25.84 -11.04 -13.56
C VAL A 386 -26.38 -11.78 -14.79
N PRO A 387 -26.56 -11.10 -15.96
CA PRO A 387 -27.14 -11.73 -17.14
C PRO A 387 -26.41 -13.01 -17.60
N THR A 388 -25.08 -13.07 -17.45
CA THR A 388 -24.28 -14.23 -17.84
C THR A 388 -24.59 -15.45 -16.96
N ASP A 389 -24.99 -15.26 -15.71
CA ASP A 389 -25.34 -16.36 -14.78
C ASP A 389 -26.60 -17.07 -15.25
N LEU A 390 -27.60 -16.25 -15.59
CA LEU A 390 -28.88 -16.71 -16.11
C LEU A 390 -28.72 -17.35 -17.49
N GLY A 391 -27.81 -16.82 -18.31
CA GLY A 391 -27.39 -17.42 -19.58
C GLY A 391 -26.77 -18.81 -19.39
N PHE A 392 -25.85 -18.97 -18.43
CA PHE A 392 -25.23 -20.26 -18.11
C PHE A 392 -26.26 -21.28 -17.60
N MET A 393 -27.18 -20.86 -16.73
CA MET A 393 -28.23 -21.73 -16.21
C MET A 393 -29.40 -21.96 -17.18
N GLY A 394 -29.50 -21.19 -18.27
CA GLY A 394 -30.61 -21.25 -19.22
C GLY A 394 -31.98 -20.97 -18.57
N THR A 395 -32.03 -20.06 -17.59
CA THR A 395 -33.26 -19.76 -16.82
C THR A 395 -33.38 -18.27 -16.49
N CYS A 396 -34.41 -17.86 -15.76
CA CYS A 396 -34.55 -16.51 -15.22
C CYS A 396 -34.72 -16.51 -13.70
N ALA A 397 -34.37 -15.39 -13.05
CA ALA A 397 -34.44 -15.26 -11.59
C ALA A 397 -35.84 -15.52 -11.03
N HIS A 398 -36.89 -15.05 -11.73
CA HIS A 398 -38.28 -15.28 -11.34
C HIS A 398 -38.64 -16.77 -11.28
N HIS A 399 -38.16 -17.57 -12.24
CA HIS A 399 -38.41 -19.02 -12.26
C HIS A 399 -37.73 -19.72 -11.08
N LEU A 400 -36.49 -19.35 -10.76
CA LEU A 400 -35.77 -19.89 -9.60
C LEU A 400 -36.44 -19.51 -8.28
N GLN A 401 -36.92 -18.27 -8.16
CA GLN A 401 -37.63 -17.79 -6.97
C GLN A 401 -38.99 -18.47 -6.78
N ALA A 402 -39.72 -18.71 -7.86
CA ALA A 402 -40.99 -19.42 -7.81
C ALA A 402 -40.82 -20.91 -7.45
N ALA A 403 -39.67 -21.49 -7.80
CA ALA A 403 -39.36 -22.88 -7.45
C ALA A 403 -38.97 -23.05 -5.98
N ASP A 404 -38.23 -22.09 -5.41
CA ASP A 404 -37.84 -22.12 -4.00
C ASP A 404 -37.61 -20.69 -3.47
N ALA A 405 -38.42 -20.29 -2.48
CA ALA A 405 -38.36 -18.97 -1.87
C ALA A 405 -37.05 -18.72 -1.08
N HIS A 406 -36.37 -19.78 -0.65
CA HIS A 406 -35.12 -19.70 0.12
C HIS A 406 -33.87 -19.76 -0.77
N LEU A 407 -33.98 -20.19 -2.04
CA LEU A 407 -32.85 -20.33 -2.95
C LEU A 407 -32.18 -18.99 -3.29
N LEU A 408 -32.96 -17.93 -3.53
CA LEU A 408 -32.40 -16.61 -3.85
C LEU A 408 -31.65 -16.00 -2.67
N PRO A 409 -32.20 -15.93 -1.44
CA PRO A 409 -31.45 -15.53 -0.25
C PRO A 409 -30.18 -16.36 -0.03
N PHE A 410 -30.24 -17.66 -0.31
CA PHE A 410 -29.10 -18.56 -0.24
C PHE A 410 -28.02 -18.25 -1.29
N ILE A 411 -28.36 -17.82 -2.50
CA ILE A 411 -27.33 -17.40 -3.47
C ILE A 411 -26.82 -15.98 -3.15
N ALA A 412 -27.71 -15.10 -2.69
CA ALA A 412 -27.41 -13.73 -2.32
C ALA A 412 -26.33 -13.65 -1.23
N HIS A 413 -26.40 -14.52 -0.20
CA HIS A 413 -25.41 -14.51 0.89
C HIS A 413 -24.01 -14.91 0.40
N ASP A 414 -23.89 -15.93 -0.46
CA ASP A 414 -22.62 -16.41 -1.01
C ASP A 414 -21.97 -15.28 -1.82
N ARG A 415 -22.75 -14.60 -2.67
CA ARG A 415 -22.27 -13.47 -3.49
C ARG A 415 -21.91 -12.24 -2.67
N ALA A 416 -22.79 -11.80 -1.78
CA ALA A 416 -22.50 -10.63 -0.94
C ALA A 416 -21.28 -10.88 -0.06
N GLY A 417 -21.19 -12.07 0.57
CA GLY A 417 -20.05 -12.51 1.36
C GLY A 417 -18.75 -12.52 0.54
N PHE A 418 -18.78 -13.10 -0.66
CA PHE A 418 -17.64 -13.06 -1.58
C PHE A 418 -17.26 -11.62 -1.95
N GLY A 419 -18.21 -10.76 -2.29
CA GLY A 419 -18.00 -9.35 -2.61
C GLY A 419 -17.25 -8.63 -1.48
N GLY A 420 -17.72 -8.76 -0.24
CA GLY A 420 -17.08 -8.16 0.93
C GLY A 420 -15.64 -8.67 1.18
N ALA A 421 -15.43 -9.98 1.04
CA ALA A 421 -14.09 -10.57 1.12
C ALA A 421 -13.19 -10.04 -0.01
N LEU A 422 -13.71 -9.85 -1.23
CA LEU A 422 -12.96 -9.33 -2.38
C LEU A 422 -12.57 -7.86 -2.20
N ILE A 423 -13.43 -7.04 -1.59
CA ILE A 423 -13.07 -5.66 -1.17
C ILE A 423 -11.87 -5.73 -0.21
N GLY A 424 -11.94 -6.60 0.79
CA GLY A 424 -10.85 -6.80 1.74
C GLY A 424 -9.53 -7.23 1.07
N ALA A 425 -9.58 -8.17 0.14
CA ALA A 425 -8.42 -8.61 -0.64
C ALA A 425 -7.85 -7.48 -1.51
N GLY A 426 -8.71 -6.74 -2.20
CA GLY A 426 -8.34 -5.59 -3.03
C GLY A 426 -7.65 -4.50 -2.22
N LEU A 427 -8.18 -4.18 -1.03
CA LEU A 427 -7.55 -3.23 -0.10
C LEU A 427 -6.19 -3.74 0.41
N ALA A 428 -6.06 -5.04 0.71
CA ALA A 428 -4.77 -5.60 1.10
C ALA A 428 -3.73 -5.46 -0.02
N VAL A 429 -4.06 -5.88 -1.24
CA VAL A 429 -3.17 -5.74 -2.42
C VAL A 429 -2.84 -4.28 -2.68
N LEU A 430 -3.83 -3.39 -2.65
CA LEU A 430 -3.68 -1.96 -2.86
C LEU A 430 -2.67 -1.39 -1.85
N LEU A 431 -2.91 -1.59 -0.56
CA LEU A 431 -2.13 -0.96 0.50
C LEU A 431 -0.72 -1.57 0.66
N ILE A 432 -0.57 -2.89 0.45
CA ILE A 432 0.76 -3.52 0.34
C ILE A 432 1.53 -2.91 -0.82
N SER A 433 0.87 -2.67 -1.95
CA SER A 433 1.52 -2.12 -3.14
C SER A 433 1.85 -0.64 -3.00
N THR A 434 1.01 0.15 -2.32
CA THR A 434 1.31 1.57 -2.06
C THR A 434 2.42 1.75 -1.04
N TRP A 435 2.46 0.93 0.01
CA TRP A 435 3.32 1.20 1.17
C TRP A 435 4.49 0.23 1.32
N GLY A 436 4.41 -0.99 0.80
CA GLY A 436 5.41 -2.05 0.97
C GLY A 436 6.52 -2.08 -0.08
N TRP A 437 6.47 -1.21 -1.09
CA TRP A 437 7.33 -1.30 -2.28
C TRP A 437 8.74 -0.75 -2.05
N ARG A 438 9.66 -1.59 -1.58
CA ARG A 438 11.05 -1.21 -1.30
C ARG A 438 12.03 -2.19 -1.94
N ARG A 439 13.20 -1.69 -2.31
CA ARG A 439 14.28 -2.52 -2.84
C ARG A 439 14.63 -3.64 -1.84
N GLY A 440 14.78 -4.86 -2.34
CA GLY A 440 15.15 -6.02 -1.52
C GLY A 440 14.04 -6.57 -0.61
N GLN A 441 12.83 -6.00 -0.62
CA GLN A 441 11.66 -6.57 0.07
C GLN A 441 11.06 -7.77 -0.69
N ARG A 442 11.83 -8.85 -0.77
CA ARG A 442 11.45 -10.09 -1.48
C ARG A 442 10.15 -10.69 -0.95
N ALA A 443 9.89 -10.52 0.35
CA ALA A 443 8.67 -11.01 0.98
C ALA A 443 7.43 -10.40 0.33
N VAL A 444 7.43 -9.09 0.06
CA VAL A 444 6.31 -8.39 -0.59
C VAL A 444 6.03 -8.97 -1.99
N TRP A 445 7.08 -9.24 -2.78
CA TRP A 445 6.93 -9.84 -4.10
C TRP A 445 6.28 -11.23 -4.02
N TRP A 446 6.76 -12.11 -3.14
CA TRP A 446 6.20 -13.44 -2.95
C TRP A 446 4.78 -13.41 -2.37
N THR A 447 4.50 -12.51 -1.44
CA THR A 447 3.17 -12.32 -0.86
C THR A 447 2.15 -11.96 -1.93
N LEU A 448 2.47 -10.99 -2.81
CA LEU A 448 1.58 -10.60 -3.90
C LEU A 448 1.45 -11.70 -4.96
N LEU A 449 2.55 -12.37 -5.33
CA LEU A 449 2.51 -13.48 -6.28
C LEU A 449 1.62 -14.63 -5.78
N LEU A 450 1.91 -15.15 -4.58
CA LEU A 450 1.21 -16.30 -4.03
C LEU A 450 -0.24 -15.94 -3.67
N GLY A 451 -0.47 -14.75 -3.10
CA GLY A 451 -1.82 -14.26 -2.80
C GLY A 451 -2.69 -14.16 -4.04
N CYS A 452 -2.19 -13.50 -5.10
CA CYS A 452 -2.94 -13.40 -6.36
C CYS A 452 -3.09 -14.75 -7.05
N ALA A 453 -2.05 -15.58 -7.11
CA ALA A 453 -2.11 -16.88 -7.79
C ALA A 453 -3.08 -17.85 -7.10
N CYS A 454 -3.05 -17.95 -5.76
CA CYS A 454 -3.98 -18.79 -5.02
C CYS A 454 -5.42 -18.27 -5.07
N ALA A 455 -5.62 -16.96 -5.27
CA ALA A 455 -6.95 -16.38 -5.44
C ALA A 455 -7.51 -16.57 -6.86
N THR A 456 -6.68 -16.58 -7.92
CA THR A 456 -7.16 -16.59 -9.31
C THR A 456 -7.07 -17.96 -10.00
N ALA A 457 -6.09 -18.79 -9.69
CA ALA A 457 -5.93 -20.07 -10.37
C ALA A 457 -7.12 -21.02 -10.13
N PRO A 458 -7.61 -21.22 -8.89
CA PRO A 458 -8.79 -22.08 -8.66
C PRO A 458 -10.05 -21.52 -9.32
N VAL A 459 -10.18 -20.19 -9.41
CA VAL A 459 -11.30 -19.52 -10.09
C VAL A 459 -11.32 -19.90 -11.56
N LEU A 460 -10.19 -19.75 -12.26
CA LEU A 460 -10.12 -20.15 -13.66
C LEU A 460 -10.40 -21.65 -13.83
N ILE A 461 -9.78 -22.49 -13.01
CA ILE A 461 -9.96 -23.95 -13.06
C ILE A 461 -11.44 -24.34 -12.91
N VAL A 462 -12.15 -23.79 -11.93
CA VAL A 462 -13.56 -24.14 -11.72
C VAL A 462 -14.45 -23.68 -12.88
N HIS A 463 -14.23 -22.47 -13.42
CA HIS A 463 -15.02 -21.97 -14.54
C HIS A 463 -14.88 -22.86 -15.78
N PHE A 464 -13.66 -23.30 -16.10
CA PHE A 464 -13.44 -24.25 -17.19
C PHE A 464 -13.99 -25.63 -16.87
N ALA A 465 -13.88 -26.11 -15.63
CA ALA A 465 -14.35 -27.43 -15.22
C ALA A 465 -15.89 -27.57 -15.32
N ILE A 466 -16.64 -26.50 -15.00
CA ILE A 466 -18.11 -26.52 -15.05
C ILE A 466 -18.68 -26.01 -16.39
N GLY A 467 -17.83 -25.51 -17.29
CA GLY A 467 -18.24 -24.93 -18.57
C GLY A 467 -18.81 -23.52 -18.50
N TYR A 468 -18.67 -22.80 -17.37
CA TYR A 468 -19.08 -21.41 -17.25
C TYR A 468 -17.98 -20.48 -17.78
N THR A 469 -17.83 -20.42 -19.10
CA THR A 469 -16.67 -19.79 -19.78
C THR A 469 -17.02 -18.54 -20.58
N ASP A 470 -18.11 -17.86 -20.24
CA ASP A 470 -18.48 -16.60 -20.89
C ASP A 470 -17.33 -15.58 -20.82
N PHE A 471 -17.01 -14.98 -21.96
CA PHE A 471 -15.84 -14.10 -22.08
C PHE A 471 -15.98 -12.84 -21.23
N MET A 472 -17.17 -12.22 -21.21
CA MET A 472 -17.40 -11.00 -20.44
C MET A 472 -17.41 -11.27 -18.94
N HIS A 473 -17.91 -12.45 -18.54
CA HIS A 473 -17.87 -12.91 -17.16
C HIS A 473 -16.42 -13.12 -16.67
N LEU A 474 -15.56 -13.74 -17.49
CA LEU A 474 -14.17 -14.03 -17.13
C LEU A 474 -13.18 -12.87 -17.39
N LEU A 475 -13.58 -11.86 -18.17
CA LEU A 475 -12.73 -10.71 -18.54
C LEU A 475 -12.07 -10.03 -17.33
N PRO A 476 -12.76 -9.75 -16.21
CA PRO A 476 -12.11 -9.16 -15.03
C PRO A 476 -10.97 -10.02 -14.48
N VAL A 477 -11.13 -11.34 -14.47
CA VAL A 477 -10.10 -12.28 -14.00
C VAL A 477 -8.91 -12.33 -14.96
N TYR A 478 -9.15 -12.31 -16.27
CA TYR A 478 -8.07 -12.24 -17.27
C TYR A 478 -7.25 -10.95 -17.16
N VAL A 479 -7.92 -9.81 -17.03
CA VAL A 479 -7.26 -8.51 -16.83
C VAL A 479 -6.45 -8.52 -15.54
N LEU A 480 -7.02 -9.05 -14.45
CA LEU A 480 -6.33 -9.21 -13.17
C LEU A 480 -5.05 -10.03 -13.30
N VAL A 481 -5.13 -11.22 -13.89
CA VAL A 481 -3.97 -12.13 -14.05
C VAL A 481 -2.90 -11.49 -14.92
N ALA A 482 -3.27 -10.90 -16.05
CA ALA A 482 -2.32 -10.24 -16.94
C ALA A 482 -1.64 -9.04 -16.25
N ALA A 483 -2.42 -8.13 -15.65
CA ALA A 483 -1.91 -6.94 -14.98
C ALA A 483 -1.02 -7.29 -13.78
N ALA A 484 -1.42 -8.25 -12.94
CA ALA A 484 -0.63 -8.69 -11.80
C ALA A 484 0.68 -9.37 -12.24
N SER A 485 0.64 -10.18 -13.31
CA SER A 485 1.83 -10.86 -13.85
C SER A 485 2.83 -9.87 -14.40
N VAL A 486 2.38 -8.89 -15.20
CA VAL A 486 3.24 -7.82 -15.72
C VAL A 486 3.80 -6.97 -14.58
N ALA A 487 2.97 -6.61 -13.60
CA ALA A 487 3.41 -5.85 -12.43
C ALA A 487 4.52 -6.55 -11.64
N LEU A 488 4.37 -7.85 -11.39
CA LEU A 488 5.36 -8.68 -10.70
C LEU A 488 6.63 -8.89 -11.53
N ALA A 489 6.50 -9.07 -12.85
CA ALA A 489 7.65 -9.20 -13.75
C ALA A 489 8.51 -7.92 -13.77
N LEU A 490 7.87 -6.75 -13.88
CA LEU A 490 8.56 -5.44 -13.91
C LEU A 490 9.25 -5.10 -12.58
N SER A 491 8.77 -5.65 -11.47
CA SER A 491 9.24 -5.34 -10.12
C SER A 491 10.19 -6.36 -9.52
N LYS A 492 10.28 -7.57 -10.11
CA LYS A 492 11.07 -8.70 -9.59
C LYS A 492 12.50 -8.29 -9.25
N SER A 493 13.26 -7.76 -10.22
CA SER A 493 14.68 -7.44 -10.01
C SER A 493 14.92 -6.38 -8.92
N TYR A 494 13.94 -5.52 -8.66
CA TYR A 494 14.02 -4.47 -7.64
C TYR A 494 13.64 -5.01 -6.25
N LEU A 495 12.48 -5.68 -6.14
CA LEU A 495 11.99 -6.22 -4.87
C LEU A 495 12.82 -7.40 -4.37
N THR A 496 13.42 -8.19 -5.26
CA THR A 496 14.27 -9.34 -4.89
C THR A 496 15.76 -9.05 -4.95
N ALA A 497 16.17 -7.78 -5.09
CA ALA A 497 17.58 -7.41 -5.12
C ALA A 497 18.25 -7.80 -3.79
N ARG A 498 19.50 -8.30 -3.86
CA ARG A 498 20.31 -8.47 -2.65
C ARG A 498 20.69 -7.08 -2.13
N GLN A 499 20.57 -6.90 -0.83
CA GLN A 499 21.16 -5.75 -0.14
C GLN A 499 22.60 -6.17 0.16
N ASP A 500 23.49 -5.96 -0.80
CA ASP A 500 24.90 -6.26 -0.61
C ASP A 500 25.43 -5.22 0.40
N LEU A 501 25.64 -5.67 1.63
CA LEU A 501 26.41 -4.96 2.64
C LEU A 501 27.88 -5.06 2.21
N GLU A 502 28.30 -4.28 1.22
CA GLU A 502 29.72 -4.11 0.97
C GLU A 502 30.32 -3.45 2.21
N SER A 503 31.10 -4.24 2.94
CA SER A 503 31.95 -3.83 4.04
C SER A 503 32.81 -2.65 3.58
N THR A 504 32.46 -1.45 4.02
CA THR A 504 33.34 -0.31 3.96
C THR A 504 34.46 -0.57 4.98
N ASN A 505 35.47 -1.32 4.57
CA ASN A 505 36.73 -1.39 5.31
C ASN A 505 37.33 0.03 5.32
N PRO A 506 37.71 0.59 6.47
CA PRO A 506 38.52 1.79 6.47
C PRO A 506 39.88 1.45 5.86
N VAL A 507 40.29 2.23 4.87
CA VAL A 507 41.64 2.19 4.31
C VAL A 507 42.61 2.59 5.43
N GLU A 508 43.23 1.61 6.09
CA GLU A 508 44.43 1.83 6.90
C GLU A 508 45.61 2.14 5.96
N GLY A 509 45.76 3.42 5.63
CA GLY A 509 47.00 3.97 5.12
C GLY A 509 48.04 4.04 6.23
N THR A 510 48.63 2.92 6.62
CA THR A 510 49.87 2.92 7.41
C THR A 510 51.06 3.06 6.46
N ALA A 511 51.51 4.30 6.30
CA ALA A 511 52.81 4.62 5.75
C ALA A 511 53.90 3.91 6.55
N ARG A 512 54.49 2.84 5.99
CA ARG A 512 55.74 2.27 6.48
C ARG A 512 56.88 3.26 6.20
N SER A 513 57.24 3.99 7.24
CA SER A 513 58.49 4.75 7.37
C SER A 513 59.69 3.84 7.12
N ARG A 514 60.45 4.13 6.06
CA ARG A 514 61.84 3.70 5.89
C ARG A 514 62.71 4.38 6.95
N LYS A 515 63.19 3.60 7.92
CA LYS A 515 64.50 3.76 8.60
C LYS A 515 65.10 2.35 8.50
N GLY A 516 66.20 2.07 7.81
CA GLY A 516 67.52 2.65 8.02
C GLY A 516 68.15 1.97 9.24
N VAL A 517 69.11 1.06 9.03
CA VAL A 517 70.38 0.89 9.78
C VAL A 517 71.08 -0.40 9.31
N ALA A 518 72.40 -0.26 9.19
CA ALA A 518 73.41 -1.21 8.78
C ALA A 518 73.58 -2.40 9.73
N GLY A 519 74.27 -3.43 9.22
CA GLY A 519 74.72 -4.63 9.92
C GLY A 519 75.20 -5.65 8.91
#